data_AF-A0A7J3TKP1-F1
#
_entry.id   AF-A0A7J3TKP1-F1
#
_cell.length_a   1.000
_cell.length_b   1.000
_cell.length_c   1.000
_cell.angle_alpha   90.00
_cell.angle_beta   90.00
_cell.angle_gamma   90.00
#
_symmetry.space_group_name_H-M   'P 1'
#
loop_
_entity.id
_entity.type
_entity.pdbx_description
1 polymer ?
#
loop_
_entity_poly.entity_id
_entity_poly.type
_entity_poly.pdbx_seq_one_letter_code
_entity_poly.pdbx_strand_id
1 'polypeptide(L)'
;KAIIGRKVQNCHPSKSIHIVNKILDEFKKGTKDEAAFWIDMNGRKILIKYFAVRKDGKYIGTMEVTQDITEIKKIEGEKRLLDWE
;
A
#
# COMPACT_ATOMS: atom_id res chain seq x y z
N LYS A 1 6.93 17.74 -14.68
CA LYS A 1 5.54 17.25 -14.90
C LYS A 1 5.14 16.47 -13.65
N ALA A 2 4.08 16.92 -12.97
CA ALA A 2 3.62 16.32 -11.72
C ALA A 2 3.14 14.87 -11.92
N ILE A 3 3.14 14.09 -10.84
CA ILE A 3 2.74 12.67 -10.82
C ILE A 3 1.23 12.50 -11.11
N ILE A 4 0.42 13.51 -10.80
CA ILE A 4 -1.03 13.51 -11.02
C ILE A 4 -1.37 13.44 -12.51
N GLY A 5 -2.30 12.55 -12.87
CA GLY A 5 -2.70 12.29 -14.25
C GLY A 5 -1.78 11.34 -15.03
N ARG A 6 -0.67 10.90 -14.43
CA ARG A 6 0.22 9.90 -15.00
C ARG A 6 -0.35 8.50 -14.79
N LYS A 7 -0.28 7.65 -15.82
CA LYS A 7 -0.56 6.22 -15.68
C LYS A 7 0.36 5.60 -14.63
N VAL A 8 -0.20 4.82 -13.71
CA VAL A 8 0.54 4.17 -12.62
C VAL A 8 1.72 3.35 -13.14
N GLN A 9 1.60 2.69 -14.29
CA GLN A 9 2.69 1.93 -14.91
C GLN A 9 3.94 2.78 -15.17
N ASN A 10 3.77 4.09 -15.43
CA ASN A 10 4.88 4.99 -15.68
C ASN A 10 5.51 5.51 -14.37
N CYS A 11 4.90 5.25 -13.22
CA CYS A 11 5.41 5.63 -11.90
C CYS A 11 6.27 4.53 -11.26
N HIS A 12 6.29 3.31 -11.82
CA HIS A 12 7.04 2.18 -11.29
C HIS A 12 8.18 1.73 -12.23
N PRO A 13 9.29 1.21 -11.68
CA PRO A 13 10.33 0.53 -12.46
C PRO A 13 9.79 -0.70 -13.20
N SER A 14 10.36 -1.04 -14.37
CA SER A 14 9.88 -2.14 -15.23
C SER A 14 9.74 -3.49 -14.50
N LYS A 15 10.60 -3.74 -13.51
CA LYS A 15 10.58 -4.99 -12.73
C LYS A 15 9.34 -5.15 -11.84
N SER A 16 8.70 -4.06 -11.42
CA SER A 16 7.55 -4.11 -10.50
C SER A 16 6.20 -3.83 -11.16
N ILE A 17 6.18 -3.31 -12.40
CA ILE A 17 4.94 -3.00 -13.14
C ILE A 17 4.02 -4.23 -13.28
N HIS A 18 4.58 -5.42 -13.55
CA HIS A 18 3.77 -6.64 -13.70
C HIS A 18 3.01 -6.98 -12.40
N ILE A 19 3.66 -6.80 -11.25
CA ILE A 19 3.06 -7.06 -9.94
C ILE A 19 1.92 -6.06 -9.69
N VAL A 20 2.15 -4.78 -9.96
CA VAL A 20 1.12 -3.72 -9.82
C VAL A 20 -0.08 -4.03 -10.72
N ASN A 21 0.14 -4.38 -11.99
CA ASN A 21 -0.96 -4.73 -12.89
C ASN A 21 -1.74 -5.94 -12.39
N LYS A 22 -1.06 -6.99 -11.89
CA LYS A 22 -1.72 -8.16 -11.30
C LYS A 22 -2.63 -7.78 -10.13
N ILE A 23 -2.15 -6.91 -9.22
CA ILE A 23 -2.97 -6.42 -8.10
C ILE A 23 -4.21 -5.69 -8.62
N LEU A 24 -4.04 -4.75 -9.55
CA LEU A 24 -5.15 -3.97 -10.11
C LEU A 24 -6.18 -4.85 -10.84
N ASP A 25 -5.73 -5.89 -11.53
CA ASP A 25 -6.61 -6.81 -12.25
C ASP A 25 -7.44 -7.67 -11.29
N GLU A 26 -6.84 -8.20 -10.23
CA GLU A 26 -7.56 -8.95 -9.19
C GLU A 26 -8.56 -8.05 -8.45
N PHE A 27 -8.21 -6.78 -8.19
CA PHE A 27 -9.13 -5.82 -7.58
C PHE A 27 -10.32 -5.50 -8.48
N LYS A 28 -10.09 -5.28 -9.78
CA LYS A 28 -11.17 -5.06 -10.76
C LYS A 28 -12.08 -6.27 -10.89
N LYS A 29 -11.54 -7.49 -10.87
CA LYS A 29 -12.31 -8.75 -10.90
C LYS A 29 -13.11 -9.00 -9.63
N GLY A 30 -12.74 -8.38 -8.51
CA GLY A 30 -13.38 -8.63 -7.22
C GLY A 30 -12.88 -9.90 -6.52
N THR A 31 -11.77 -10.48 -6.96
CA THR A 31 -11.19 -11.70 -6.37
C THR A 31 -10.31 -11.40 -5.15
N LYS A 32 -9.86 -10.15 -5.02
CA LYS A 32 -9.08 -9.62 -3.89
C LYS A 32 -9.53 -8.20 -3.59
N ASP A 33 -9.44 -7.82 -2.32
CA ASP A 33 -9.64 -6.44 -1.85
C ASP A 33 -8.39 -5.83 -1.20
N GLU A 34 -7.40 -6.65 -0.89
CA GLU A 34 -6.14 -6.22 -0.29
C GLU A 34 -4.94 -6.97 -0.90
N ALA A 35 -3.81 -6.27 -1.04
CA ALA A 35 -2.50 -6.87 -1.27
C ALA A 35 -1.46 -6.13 -0.41
N ALA A 36 -0.57 -6.87 0.25
CA ALA A 36 0.44 -6.30 1.13
C ALA A 36 1.80 -6.98 0.92
N PHE A 37 2.85 -6.18 0.98
CA PHE A 37 4.24 -6.65 0.99
C PHE A 37 5.12 -5.67 1.74
N TRP A 38 6.33 -6.10 2.09
CA TRP A 38 7.29 -5.28 2.81
C TRP A 38 8.68 -5.36 2.17
N ILE A 39 9.43 -4.28 2.29
CA ILE A 39 10.81 -4.17 1.82
C ILE A 39 11.69 -3.56 2.90
N ASP A 40 12.97 -3.91 2.88
CA ASP A 40 14.00 -3.19 3.62
C ASP A 40 14.57 -2.09 2.72
N MET A 41 14.48 -0.83 3.16
CA MET A 41 14.93 0.32 2.40
C MET A 41 15.58 1.33 3.33
N ASN A 42 16.85 1.68 3.07
CA ASN A 42 17.62 2.66 3.86
C ASN A 42 17.59 2.37 5.38
N GLY A 43 17.72 1.09 5.77
CA GLY A 43 17.68 0.65 7.16
C GLY A 43 16.29 0.70 7.81
N ARG A 44 15.23 0.97 7.05
CA ARG A 44 13.84 0.96 7.51
C ARG A 44 13.09 -0.26 6.97
N LYS A 45 12.16 -0.80 7.77
CA LYS A 45 11.19 -1.80 7.32
C LYS A 45 9.94 -1.06 6.83
N ILE A 46 9.71 -1.10 5.52
CA ILE A 46 8.58 -0.41 4.88
C ILE A 46 7.49 -1.42 4.55
N LEU A 47 6.29 -1.19 5.07
CA LEU A 47 5.07 -1.93 4.74
C LEU A 47 4.31 -1.16 3.65
N ILE A 48 3.99 -1.84 2.54
CA ILE A 48 3.23 -1.28 1.42
C ILE A 48 1.94 -2.10 1.30
N LYS A 49 0.80 -1.42 1.36
CA LYS A 49 -0.53 -2.02 1.25
C LYS A 49 -1.32 -1.36 0.13
N TYR A 50 -1.96 -2.19 -0.68
CA TYR A 50 -2.93 -1.78 -1.70
C TYR A 50 -4.32 -2.24 -1.27
N PHE A 51 -5.30 -1.37 -1.46
CA PHE A 51 -6.70 -1.63 -1.16
C PHE A 51 -7.56 -1.33 -2.38
N ALA A 52 -8.47 -2.25 -2.70
CA ALA A 52 -9.51 -2.00 -3.68
C ALA A 52 -10.52 -1.00 -3.10
N VAL A 53 -10.70 0.15 -3.75
CA VAL A 53 -11.72 1.13 -3.37
C VAL A 53 -12.97 0.86 -4.19
N ARG A 54 -14.09 0.64 -3.50
CA ARG A 54 -15.38 0.37 -4.13
C ARG A 54 -16.44 1.35 -3.65
N LYS A 55 -17.35 1.71 -4.54
CA LYS A 55 -18.58 2.44 -4.23
C LYS A 55 -19.74 1.58 -4.72
N ASP A 56 -20.65 1.21 -3.82
CA ASP A 56 -21.80 0.35 -4.12
C ASP A 56 -21.40 -0.97 -4.82
N GLY A 57 -20.33 -1.60 -4.33
CA GLY A 57 -19.76 -2.84 -4.91
C GLY A 57 -18.93 -2.64 -6.18
N LYS A 58 -19.03 -1.48 -6.85
CA LYS A 58 -18.27 -1.17 -8.06
C LYS A 58 -16.87 -0.68 -7.73
N TYR A 59 -15.85 -1.28 -8.35
CA TYR A 59 -14.47 -0.81 -8.27
C TYR A 59 -14.33 0.62 -8.85
N ILE A 60 -13.83 1.56 -8.05
CA ILE A 60 -13.60 2.96 -8.45
C ILE A 60 -12.12 3.34 -8.46
N GLY A 61 -11.26 2.53 -7.86
CA GLY A 61 -9.83 2.82 -7.81
C GLY A 61 -9.09 1.95 -6.80
N THR A 62 -7.81 2.26 -6.61
CA THR A 62 -6.94 1.59 -5.65
C THR A 62 -6.30 2.64 -4.76
N MET A 63 -6.25 2.37 -3.45
CA MET A 63 -5.49 3.17 -2.50
C MET A 63 -4.20 2.41 -2.14
N GLU A 64 -3.05 3.07 -2.31
CA GLU A 64 -1.76 2.58 -1.82
C GLU A 64 -1.41 3.32 -0.52
N VAL A 65 -0.99 2.57 0.49
CA VAL A 65 -0.52 3.07 1.77
C VAL A 65 0.88 2.53 2.01
N THR A 66 1.82 3.43 2.25
CA THR A 66 3.21 3.10 2.57
C THR A 66 3.52 3.58 3.97
N GLN A 67 3.96 2.67 4.83
CA GLN A 67 4.22 2.92 6.24
C GLN A 67 5.62 2.43 6.62
N ASP A 68 6.41 3.29 7.27
CA ASP A 68 7.60 2.85 7.99
C ASP A 68 7.14 2.17 9.30
N ILE A 69 7.32 0.85 9.39
CA ILE A 69 6.94 0.05 10.57
C ILE A 69 8.15 -0.25 11.46
N THR A 70 9.30 0.39 11.23
CA THR A 70 10.55 0.11 11.96
C THR A 70 10.38 0.28 13.47
N GLU A 71 9.76 1.37 13.91
CA GLU A 71 9.50 1.62 15.33
C GLU A 71 8.34 0.79 15.86
N ILE A 72 7.33 0.51 15.02
CA ILE A 72 6.20 -0.36 15.39
C ILE A 72 6.70 -1.75 15.77
N LYS A 73 7.69 -2.28 15.04
CA LYS A 73 8.29 -3.57 15.33
C LYS A 73 9.03 -3.65 16.67
N LYS A 74 9.33 -2.50 17.31
CA LYS A 74 9.98 -2.43 18.62
C LYS A 74 8.98 -2.31 19.78
N ILE A 75 7.70 -2.12 19.48
CA ILE A 75 6.67 -1.99 20.51
C ILE A 75 6.49 -3.35 21.17
N GLU A 76 6.60 -3.36 22.49
CA GLU A 76 6.33 -4.50 23.36
C GLU A 76 5.40 -4.06 24.51
N GLY A 77 4.77 -5.01 25.19
CA GLY A 77 3.82 -4.72 26.27
C GLY A 77 2.59 -3.95 25.78
N GLU A 78 2.07 -3.04 26.61
CA GLU A 78 0.85 -2.29 26.32
C GLU A 78 1.02 -0.81 26.72
N LYS A 79 0.57 0.11 25.85
CA LYS A 79 0.37 1.53 26.18
C LYS A 79 -1.13 1.83 26.06
N ARG A 80 -1.82 1.93 27.20
CA ARG A 80 -3.30 2.00 27.27
C ARG A 80 -3.87 3.42 27.21
N LEU A 81 -3.05 4.44 27.47
CA LEU A 81 -3.47 5.84 27.49
C LEU A 81 -2.48 6.72 26.72
N LEU A 82 -2.99 7.82 26.15
CA LEU A 82 -2.19 8.87 25.55
C LEU A 82 -1.40 9.57 26.65
N ASP A 83 -0.14 9.84 26.35
CA ASP A 83 0.78 10.56 27.23
C ASP A 83 1.23 11.80 26.46
N TRP A 84 0.39 12.83 26.54
CA TRP A 84 0.55 14.13 25.90
C TRP A 84 0.50 15.17 27.03
N GLU A 85 1.62 15.38 27.72
CA GLU A 85 1.86 16.68 28.37
C GLU A 85 2.18 17.75 27.31
#